data_AF-A0A7J0CXB2-F1
#
_entry.id   AF-A0A7J0CXB2-F1
#
_cell.length_a   1.000
_cell.length_b   1.000
_cell.length_c   1.000
_cell.angle_alpha   90.00
_cell.angle_beta   90.00
_cell.angle_gamma   90.00
#
_symmetry.space_group_name_H-M   'P 1'
#
loop_
_entity.id
_entity.type
_entity.pdbx_description
1 polymer ?
#
loop_
_entity_poly.entity_id
_entity_poly.type
_entity_poly.pdbx_seq_one_letter_code
_entity_poly.pdbx_strand_id
1 'polypeptide(L)'
;MLGGTEFVGRAVTEAALGRDWQVTVFHRGHHAPPPGVRVLTGDRTGGERGLAALAGHAGDWDLVVDTWSGVPTAVRDSARLLAGRAGHYTYVSSRSVYACPAPAGLDEDGPLVAGASPDEDGRDGDVPYDRAKRGGELAALDAFGDRALLARAGLIIGPGRTSDGCPGGSPGSPAAAR
;
A
#
# COMPACT_ATOMS: atom_id res chain seq x y z
N MET A 1 -8.66 3.08 1.96
CA MET A 1 -7.65 2.00 1.84
C MET A 1 -7.49 1.63 0.38
N LEU A 2 -6.28 1.78 -0.18
CA LEU A 2 -5.92 1.21 -1.47
C LEU A 2 -5.27 -0.16 -1.23
N GLY A 3 -5.86 -1.22 -1.76
CA GLY A 3 -5.69 -2.57 -1.22
C GLY A 3 -6.59 -2.76 -0.01
N GLY A 4 -6.09 -3.39 1.06
CA GLY A 4 -6.82 -3.51 2.33
C GLY A 4 -7.40 -4.90 2.64
N THR A 5 -7.22 -5.88 1.75
CA THR A 5 -7.79 -7.22 1.92
C THR A 5 -6.84 -8.22 2.55
N GLU A 6 -5.55 -7.92 2.61
CA GLU A 6 -4.50 -8.81 3.13
C GLU A 6 -3.46 -8.07 3.97
N PHE A 7 -2.76 -8.85 4.81
CA PHE A 7 -1.62 -8.45 5.63
C PHE A 7 -1.72 -7.04 6.25
N VAL A 8 -0.81 -6.11 5.93
CA VAL A 8 -0.80 -4.74 6.46
C VAL A 8 -2.08 -4.00 6.14
N GLY A 9 -2.56 -4.11 4.89
CA GLY A 9 -3.79 -3.43 4.47
C GLY A 9 -4.99 -3.91 5.29
N ARG A 10 -5.09 -5.22 5.52
CA ARG A 10 -6.15 -5.81 6.35
C ARG A 10 -6.06 -5.35 7.79
N ALA A 11 -4.87 -5.38 8.39
CA ALA A 11 -4.66 -4.95 9.77
C ALA A 11 -5.05 -3.47 9.96
N VAL A 12 -4.69 -2.58 9.02
CA VAL A 12 -5.10 -1.16 9.06
C VAL A 12 -6.62 -1.03 8.90
N THR A 13 -7.22 -1.80 8.00
CA THR A 13 -8.67 -1.78 7.74
C THR A 13 -9.46 -2.19 8.99
N GLU A 14 -9.09 -3.31 9.62
CA GLU A 14 -9.72 -3.81 10.84
C GLU A 14 -9.51 -2.84 12.01
N ALA A 15 -8.31 -2.25 12.14
CA ALA A 15 -8.02 -1.25 13.17
C ALA A 15 -8.83 0.04 13.00
N ALA A 16 -9.10 0.47 11.76
CA ALA A 16 -9.95 1.63 11.48
C ALA A 16 -11.42 1.33 11.76
N LEU A 17 -11.92 0.15 11.36
CA LEU A 17 -13.27 -0.30 11.69
C LEU A 17 -13.48 -0.39 13.22
N GLY A 18 -12.51 -0.91 13.96
CA GLY A 18 -12.55 -0.96 15.43
C GLY A 18 -12.53 0.41 16.12
N ARG A 19 -12.33 1.50 15.36
CA ARG A 19 -12.46 2.89 15.82
C ARG A 19 -13.74 3.55 15.31
N ASP A 20 -14.67 2.76 14.76
CA ASP A 20 -15.94 3.21 14.17
C ASP A 20 -15.75 4.17 12.97
N TRP A 21 -14.64 4.04 12.23
CA TRP A 21 -14.42 4.83 11.02
C TRP A 21 -15.19 4.27 9.82
N GLN A 22 -15.63 5.15 8.93
CA GLN A 22 -16.20 4.76 7.65
C GLN A 22 -15.08 4.38 6.67
N VAL A 23 -14.88 3.08 6.45
CA VAL A 23 -13.78 2.60 5.62
C VAL A 23 -14.24 2.25 4.20
N THR A 24 -13.57 2.81 3.20
CA THR A 24 -13.65 2.34 1.81
C THR A 24 -12.37 1.57 1.44
N VAL A 25 -12.54 0.38 0.89
CA VAL A 25 -11.47 -0.49 0.36
C VAL A 25 -11.58 -0.50 -1.16
N PHE A 26 -10.48 -0.15 -1.83
CA PHE A 26 -10.34 -0.28 -3.28
C PHE A 26 -9.37 -1.42 -3.62
N HIS A 27 -9.84 -2.51 -4.25
CA HIS A 27 -9.01 -3.69 -4.50
C HIS A 27 -9.44 -4.49 -5.76
N ARG A 28 -8.59 -5.45 -6.16
CA ARG A 28 -8.78 -6.28 -7.38
C ARG A 28 -9.86 -7.37 -7.28
N GLY A 29 -10.44 -7.59 -6.10
CA GLY A 29 -11.42 -8.65 -5.89
C GLY A 29 -10.86 -10.06 -5.60
N HIS A 30 -9.54 -10.24 -5.54
CA HIS A 30 -8.93 -11.58 -5.30
C HIS A 30 -9.19 -12.14 -3.89
N HIS A 31 -9.33 -11.26 -2.89
CA HIS A 31 -9.53 -11.62 -1.49
C HIS A 31 -10.71 -10.85 -0.91
N ALA A 32 -11.46 -11.51 -0.02
CA ALA A 32 -12.61 -10.88 0.64
C ALA A 32 -12.15 -9.78 1.62
N PRO A 33 -12.73 -8.57 1.54
CA PRO A 33 -12.43 -7.51 2.50
C PRO A 33 -13.04 -7.82 3.88
N PRO A 34 -12.53 -7.19 4.96
CA PRO A 34 -13.20 -7.22 6.25
C PRO A 34 -14.66 -6.76 6.16
N PRO A 35 -15.59 -7.36 6.93
CA PRO A 35 -16.99 -6.94 6.94
C PRO A 35 -17.11 -5.49 7.45
N GLY A 36 -18.12 -4.77 6.97
CA GLY A 36 -18.39 -3.39 7.40
C GLY A 36 -17.68 -2.30 6.58
N VAL A 37 -16.84 -2.68 5.60
CA VAL A 37 -16.27 -1.70 4.66
C VAL A 37 -17.19 -1.47 3.45
N ARG A 38 -17.07 -0.28 2.86
CA ARG A 38 -17.50 -0.05 1.47
C ARG A 38 -16.46 -0.62 0.53
N VAL A 39 -16.90 -1.37 -0.48
CA VAL A 39 -16.02 -2.01 -1.47
C VAL A 39 -16.12 -1.29 -2.80
N LEU A 40 -14.96 -0.91 -3.34
CA LEU A 40 -14.80 -0.47 -4.72
C LEU A 40 -13.85 -1.44 -5.42
N THR A 41 -14.25 -1.99 -6.55
CA THR A 41 -13.43 -2.99 -7.26
C THR A 41 -12.74 -2.36 -8.46
N GLY A 42 -11.43 -2.58 -8.58
CA GLY A 42 -10.64 -2.11 -9.70
C GLY A 42 -9.16 -2.50 -9.58
N ASP A 43 -8.41 -2.30 -10.66
CA ASP A 43 -6.98 -2.57 -10.72
C ASP A 43 -6.23 -1.30 -11.10
N ARG A 44 -5.55 -0.69 -10.13
CA ARG A 44 -4.73 0.52 -10.32
C ARG A 44 -3.57 0.38 -11.32
N THR A 45 -3.27 -0.82 -11.82
CA THR A 45 -2.33 -1.03 -12.93
C THR A 45 -2.99 -0.91 -14.32
N GLY A 46 -4.32 -0.96 -14.38
CA GLY A 46 -5.11 -0.86 -15.62
C GLY A 46 -5.38 0.58 -16.09
N GLY A 47 -4.60 1.56 -15.63
CA GLY A 47 -4.78 2.98 -15.95
C GLY A 47 -6.15 3.51 -15.53
N GLU A 48 -6.70 4.43 -16.33
CA GLU A 48 -7.99 5.10 -16.04
C GLU A 48 -9.15 4.11 -15.86
N ARG A 49 -9.23 3.07 -16.71
CA ARG A 49 -10.27 2.03 -16.61
C ARG A 49 -10.18 1.27 -15.30
N GLY A 50 -8.95 0.99 -14.88
CA GLY A 50 -8.64 0.35 -13.61
C GLY A 50 -9.15 1.13 -12.40
N LEU A 51 -9.11 2.46 -12.47
CA LEU A 51 -9.51 3.37 -11.40
C LEU A 51 -10.96 3.87 -11.51
N ALA A 52 -11.73 3.43 -12.51
CA ALA A 52 -13.05 3.98 -12.82
C ALA A 52 -14.03 3.95 -11.62
N ALA A 53 -14.03 2.86 -10.84
CA ALA A 53 -14.89 2.75 -9.64
C ALA A 53 -14.52 3.77 -8.55
N LEU A 54 -13.23 4.09 -8.42
CA LEU A 54 -12.72 5.08 -7.48
C LEU A 54 -13.02 6.51 -7.96
N ALA A 55 -12.84 6.75 -9.27
CA ALA A 55 -13.14 8.04 -9.90
C ALA A 55 -14.64 8.38 -9.85
N GLY A 56 -15.51 7.39 -10.11
CA GLY A 56 -16.97 7.56 -10.12
C GLY A 56 -17.64 7.54 -8.74
N HIS A 57 -16.91 7.24 -7.66
CA HIS A 57 -17.49 7.27 -6.33
C HIS A 57 -17.82 8.71 -5.92
N ALA A 58 -19.04 8.97 -5.45
CA ALA A 58 -19.39 10.26 -4.87
C ALA A 58 -18.93 10.32 -3.41
N GLY A 59 -18.06 11.28 -3.08
CA GLY A 59 -17.58 11.51 -1.73
C GLY A 59 -16.09 11.85 -1.66
N ASP A 60 -15.70 12.40 -0.52
CA ASP A 60 -14.32 12.72 -0.19
C ASP A 60 -13.87 11.85 1.00
N TRP A 61 -12.56 11.81 1.23
CA TRP A 61 -11.95 11.03 2.30
C TRP A 61 -11.07 11.91 3.18
N ASP A 62 -11.04 11.66 4.48
CA ASP A 62 -10.09 12.36 5.36
C ASP A 62 -8.67 11.83 5.18
N LEU A 63 -8.54 10.53 4.92
CA LEU A 63 -7.28 9.80 4.84
C LEU A 63 -7.31 8.69 3.79
N VAL A 64 -6.27 8.66 2.96
CA VAL A 64 -5.92 7.51 2.11
C VAL A 64 -4.72 6.81 2.74
N VAL A 65 -4.77 5.48 2.79
CA VAL A 65 -3.61 4.65 3.12
C VAL A 65 -3.34 3.72 1.94
N ASP A 66 -2.12 3.75 1.44
CA ASP A 66 -1.65 2.95 0.31
C ASP A 66 -0.53 1.99 0.73
N THR A 67 -0.76 0.69 0.54
CA THR A 67 0.19 -0.38 0.89
C THR A 67 0.88 -0.99 -0.33
N TRP A 68 0.86 -0.32 -1.48
CA TRP A 68 1.40 -0.87 -2.73
C TRP A 68 2.92 -1.05 -2.72
N SER A 69 3.37 -2.08 -3.42
CA SER A 69 4.78 -2.47 -3.52
C SER A 69 5.28 -2.71 -4.95
N GLY A 70 4.40 -2.62 -5.95
CA GLY A 70 4.76 -2.82 -7.37
C GLY A 70 5.14 -1.50 -8.06
N VAL A 71 4.97 -1.46 -9.38
CA VAL A 71 5.36 -0.31 -10.23
C VAL A 71 4.83 1.04 -9.71
N PRO A 72 5.68 2.09 -9.67
CA PRO A 72 5.33 3.43 -9.16
C PRO A 72 4.11 4.10 -9.80
N THR A 73 3.88 3.90 -11.10
CA THR A 73 2.75 4.53 -11.81
C THR A 73 1.40 4.26 -11.17
N ALA A 74 1.21 3.10 -10.56
CA ALA A 74 -0.03 2.79 -9.86
C ALA A 74 -0.26 3.66 -8.61
N VAL A 75 0.82 4.08 -7.92
CA VAL A 75 0.74 5.08 -6.84
C VAL A 75 0.46 6.45 -7.44
N ARG A 76 1.20 6.85 -8.47
CA ARG A 76 1.05 8.15 -9.15
C ARG A 76 -0.37 8.39 -9.62
N ASP A 77 -0.96 7.45 -10.34
CA ASP A 77 -2.27 7.61 -10.96
C ASP A 77 -3.37 7.65 -9.89
N SER A 78 -3.28 6.78 -8.87
CA SER A 78 -4.25 6.79 -7.76
C SER A 78 -4.09 8.01 -6.85
N ALA A 79 -2.88 8.47 -6.56
CA ALA A 79 -2.64 9.67 -5.77
C ALA A 79 -3.12 10.93 -6.49
N ARG A 80 -2.81 11.10 -7.78
CA ARG A 80 -3.31 12.22 -8.59
C ARG A 80 -4.84 12.28 -8.64
N LEU A 81 -5.49 11.13 -8.82
CA LEU A 81 -6.95 11.03 -8.81
C LEU A 81 -7.56 11.50 -7.48
N LEU A 82 -6.88 11.22 -6.36
CA LEU A 82 -7.38 11.49 -5.01
C LEU A 82 -6.92 12.84 -4.43
N ALA A 83 -5.96 13.53 -5.06
CA ALA A 83 -5.32 14.74 -4.53
C ALA A 83 -6.33 15.84 -4.15
N GLY A 84 -7.40 16.01 -4.93
CA GLY A 84 -8.47 16.99 -4.67
C GLY A 84 -9.64 16.47 -3.83
N ARG A 85 -9.59 15.21 -3.38
CA ARG A 85 -10.70 14.49 -2.73
C ARG A 85 -10.31 13.81 -1.43
N ALA A 86 -9.05 13.90 -1.04
CA ALA A 86 -8.54 13.32 0.18
C ALA A 86 -7.80 14.36 1.01
N GLY A 87 -8.01 14.41 2.31
CA GLY A 87 -7.30 15.30 3.23
C GLY A 87 -5.81 14.96 3.31
N HIS A 88 -5.49 13.68 3.55
CA HIS A 88 -4.12 13.17 3.69
C HIS A 88 -3.88 11.89 2.88
N TYR A 89 -2.61 11.64 2.54
CA TYR A 89 -2.18 10.42 1.87
C TYR A 89 -1.00 9.77 2.58
N THR A 90 -1.25 8.65 3.26
CA THR A 90 -0.21 7.85 3.89
C THR A 90 0.24 6.74 2.95
N TYR A 91 1.48 6.82 2.49
CA TYR A 91 2.12 5.75 1.74
C TYR A 91 2.93 4.88 2.70
N VAL A 92 2.58 3.59 2.81
CA VAL A 92 3.38 2.63 3.57
C VAL A 92 4.62 2.27 2.77
N SER A 93 5.70 3.00 3.00
CA SER A 93 7.00 2.82 2.36
C SER A 93 7.81 1.69 3.04
N SER A 94 9.11 1.61 2.75
CA SER A 94 10.03 0.60 3.26
C SER A 94 11.39 1.20 3.59
N ARG A 95 12.10 0.65 4.57
CA ARG A 95 13.52 0.96 4.82
C ARG A 95 14.43 0.62 3.63
N SER A 96 13.98 -0.20 2.68
CA SER A 96 14.73 -0.48 1.45
C SER A 96 14.94 0.74 0.56
N VAL A 97 14.25 1.87 0.80
CA VAL A 97 14.45 3.12 0.03
C VAL A 97 15.75 3.85 0.38
N TYR A 98 16.45 3.46 1.44
CA TYR A 98 17.75 4.03 1.79
C TYR A 98 18.88 3.37 0.99
N ALA A 99 19.92 4.15 0.69
CA ALA A 99 21.14 3.66 0.06
C ALA A 99 21.80 2.58 0.93
N CYS A 100 22.24 1.49 0.31
CA CYS A 100 22.89 0.37 0.98
C CYS A 100 24.42 0.47 0.85
N PRO A 101 25.19 0.21 1.94
CA PRO A 101 24.74 -0.15 3.29
C PRO A 101 24.25 1.06 4.10
N ALA A 102 23.15 0.89 4.83
CA ALA A 102 22.62 1.89 5.75
C ALA A 102 23.26 1.73 7.15
N PRO A 103 23.72 2.82 7.80
CA PRO A 103 24.28 2.74 9.15
C PRO A 103 23.21 2.43 10.20
N ALA A 104 23.64 1.88 11.33
CA ALA A 104 22.78 1.73 12.51
C ALA A 104 22.32 3.10 13.01
N GLY A 105 21.05 3.21 13.39
CA GLY A 105 20.48 4.48 13.85
C GLY A 105 20.19 5.51 12.76
N LEU A 106 20.26 5.13 11.47
CA LEU A 106 19.85 6.01 10.37
C LEU A 106 18.41 6.51 10.57
N ASP A 107 18.26 7.82 10.54
CA ASP A 107 17.00 8.55 10.61
C ASP A 107 16.38 8.73 9.20
N GLU A 108 15.27 9.47 9.14
CA GLU A 108 14.51 9.70 7.93
C GLU A 108 15.22 10.56 6.88
N ASP A 109 16.27 11.27 7.28
CA ASP A 109 17.08 12.16 6.42
C ASP A 109 18.25 11.41 5.76
N GLY A 110 18.36 10.11 5.99
CA GLY A 110 19.37 9.25 5.39
C GLY A 110 19.36 9.27 3.85
N PRO A 111 20.52 8.97 3.22
CA PRO A 111 20.62 8.96 1.77
C PRO A 111 19.67 7.91 1.17
N LEU A 112 18.96 8.30 0.10
CA LEU A 112 17.96 7.48 -0.56
C LEU A 112 18.50 6.86 -1.85
N VAL A 113 17.86 5.78 -2.30
CA VAL A 113 18.20 5.15 -3.58
C VAL A 113 18.05 6.13 -4.73
N ALA A 114 19.05 6.14 -5.61
CA ALA A 114 19.07 7.00 -6.79
C ALA A 114 18.39 6.33 -7.99
N GLY A 115 17.93 7.16 -8.94
CA GLY A 115 17.36 6.70 -10.21
C GLY A 115 16.00 6.02 -10.09
N ALA A 116 15.26 6.27 -9.02
CA ALA A 116 13.85 5.93 -8.91
C ALA A 116 12.99 7.06 -9.50
N SER A 117 11.92 6.72 -10.20
CA SER A 117 10.98 7.68 -10.79
C SER A 117 9.53 7.33 -10.48
N PRO A 118 8.64 8.33 -10.23
CA PRO A 118 7.20 8.09 -10.12
C PRO A 118 6.57 7.62 -11.43
N ASP A 119 7.27 7.79 -12.55
CA ASP A 119 6.80 7.43 -13.89
C ASP A 119 7.24 6.04 -14.36
N GLU A 120 8.01 5.31 -13.56
CA GLU A 120 8.38 3.92 -13.87
C GLU A 120 7.16 2.99 -13.89
N ASP A 121 6.96 2.33 -15.02
CA ASP A 121 5.78 1.49 -15.32
C ASP A 121 6.12 0.02 -15.58
N GLY A 122 7.40 -0.35 -15.51
CA GLY A 122 7.89 -1.71 -15.75
C GLY A 122 7.94 -2.12 -17.22
N ARG A 123 7.76 -1.20 -18.18
CA ARG A 123 7.90 -1.53 -19.61
C ARG A 123 9.32 -1.90 -20.02
N ASP A 124 10.32 -1.32 -19.35
CA ASP A 124 11.75 -1.58 -19.60
C ASP A 124 12.28 -2.78 -18.79
N GLY A 125 11.41 -3.52 -18.11
CA GLY A 125 11.76 -4.68 -17.27
C GLY A 125 11.22 -4.56 -15.86
N ASP A 126 11.60 -5.53 -15.01
CA ASP A 126 11.22 -5.53 -13.61
C ASP A 126 11.78 -4.30 -12.89
N VAL A 127 10.95 -3.66 -12.06
CA VAL A 127 11.34 -2.50 -11.27
C VAL A 127 11.85 -3.01 -9.91
N PRO A 128 13.14 -2.84 -9.59
CA PRO A 128 13.68 -3.27 -8.31
C PRO A 128 12.87 -2.72 -7.13
N TYR A 129 12.63 -3.54 -6.12
CA TYR A 129 11.73 -3.20 -5.02
C TYR A 129 12.06 -1.88 -4.32
N ASP A 130 13.35 -1.60 -4.09
CA ASP A 130 13.81 -0.33 -3.51
C ASP A 130 13.43 0.88 -4.37
N ARG A 131 13.64 0.80 -5.69
CA ARG A 131 13.22 1.81 -6.66
C ARG A 131 11.71 1.92 -6.78
N ALA A 132 10.99 0.79 -6.76
CA ALA A 132 9.53 0.77 -6.79
C ALA A 132 8.94 1.51 -5.57
N LYS A 133 9.44 1.22 -4.37
CA LYS A 133 9.01 1.90 -3.14
C LYS A 133 9.38 3.38 -3.18
N ARG A 134 10.60 3.72 -3.62
CA ARG A 134 11.02 5.12 -3.71
C ARG A 134 10.24 5.91 -4.76
N GLY A 135 9.96 5.33 -5.92
CA GLY A 135 9.11 5.94 -6.95
C GLY A 135 7.68 6.14 -6.44
N GLY A 136 7.16 5.23 -5.62
CA GLY A 136 5.90 5.42 -4.90
C GLY A 136 5.92 6.58 -3.91
N GLU A 137 7.01 6.77 -3.16
CA GLU A 137 7.17 7.95 -2.29
C GLU A 137 7.13 9.25 -3.10
N LEU A 138 7.88 9.31 -4.20
CA LEU A 138 7.91 10.48 -5.10
C LEU A 138 6.50 10.77 -5.64
N ALA A 139 5.79 9.74 -6.10
CA ALA A 139 4.43 9.86 -6.61
C ALA A 139 3.44 10.41 -5.57
N ALA A 140 3.55 9.97 -4.31
CA ALA A 140 2.72 10.47 -3.21
C ALA A 140 3.05 11.94 -2.88
N LEU A 141 4.34 12.28 -2.78
CA LEU A 141 4.81 13.63 -2.53
C LEU A 141 4.41 14.60 -3.64
N ASP A 142 4.54 14.21 -4.91
CA ASP A 142 4.17 15.05 -6.07
C ASP A 142 2.68 15.41 -6.06
N ALA A 143 1.82 14.50 -5.61
CA ALA A 143 0.37 14.70 -5.62
C ALA A 143 -0.17 15.40 -4.36
N PHE A 144 0.43 15.14 -3.19
CA PHE A 144 -0.10 15.60 -1.89
C PHE A 144 0.77 16.62 -1.17
N GLY A 145 2.04 16.79 -1.55
CA GLY A 145 2.99 17.68 -0.88
C GLY A 145 3.06 17.38 0.62
N ASP A 146 2.91 18.42 1.45
CA ASP A 146 2.93 18.33 2.91
C ASP A 146 1.79 17.48 3.51
N ARG A 147 0.78 17.13 2.72
CA ARG A 147 -0.32 16.25 3.14
C ARG A 147 0.02 14.76 2.97
N ALA A 148 1.18 14.46 2.42
CA ALA A 148 1.70 13.10 2.30
C ALA A 148 2.45 12.68 3.57
N LEU A 149 2.21 11.46 4.04
CA LEU A 149 2.98 10.82 5.10
C LEU A 149 3.67 9.58 4.54
N LEU A 150 5.00 9.50 4.67
CA LEU A 150 5.79 8.36 4.22
C LEU A 150 6.16 7.46 5.40
N ALA A 151 5.43 6.37 5.60
CA ALA A 151 5.70 5.42 6.68
C ALA A 151 6.77 4.40 6.23
N ARG A 152 8.06 4.73 6.38
CA ARG A 152 9.19 3.86 6.00
C ARG A 152 9.38 2.70 6.98
N ALA A 153 8.55 1.68 6.82
CA ALA A 153 8.56 0.52 7.68
C ALA A 153 9.81 -0.35 7.50
N GLY A 154 10.31 -0.92 8.59
CA GLY A 154 11.26 -2.03 8.53
C GLY A 154 10.58 -3.34 8.15
N LEU A 155 11.16 -4.47 8.59
CA LEU A 155 10.52 -5.76 8.41
C LEU A 155 9.19 -5.81 9.18
N ILE A 156 8.08 -5.89 8.46
CA ILE A 156 6.77 -6.13 9.06
C ILE A 156 6.54 -7.63 9.16
N ILE A 157 6.16 -8.09 10.35
CA ILE A 157 5.81 -9.48 10.65
C ILE A 157 4.48 -9.53 11.38
N GLY A 158 3.70 -10.59 11.15
CA GLY A 158 2.42 -10.79 11.79
C GLY A 158 1.52 -11.76 11.01
N PRO A 159 0.34 -12.08 11.55
CA PRO A 159 -0.65 -12.92 10.90
C PRO A 159 -1.04 -12.41 9.51
N GLY A 160 -1.34 -13.33 8.58
CA GLY A 160 -1.77 -12.98 7.23
C GLY A 160 -0.65 -12.54 6.28
N ARG A 161 0.63 -12.65 6.69
CA ARG A 161 1.75 -12.55 5.76
C ARG A 161 1.78 -13.80 4.88
N THR A 162 1.54 -13.64 3.58
CA THR A 162 1.83 -14.66 2.58
C THR A 162 3.31 -14.57 2.23
N SER A 163 4.14 -15.42 2.85
CA SER A 163 5.44 -15.76 2.29
C SER A 163 5.22 -16.98 1.41
N ASP A 164 5.45 -16.84 0.11
CA ASP A 164 5.54 -18.00 -0.77
C ASP A 164 6.59 -18.97 -0.21
N GLY A 165 6.13 -20.16 0.20
CA GLY A 165 6.97 -21.33 0.45
C GLY A 165 7.26 -21.70 1.90
N CYS A 166 6.33 -22.39 2.55
CA CYS A 166 6.69 -23.59 3.29
C CYS A 166 5.71 -24.70 2.88
N PRO A 167 6.11 -25.67 2.04
CA PRO A 167 5.23 -26.77 1.67
C PRO A 167 5.13 -27.73 2.87
N GLY A 168 3.92 -27.94 3.36
CA GLY A 168 3.63 -29.02 4.31
C GLY A 168 3.11 -28.52 5.66
N GLY A 169 1.80 -28.56 5.80
CA GLY A 169 1.11 -28.32 7.06
C GLY A 169 -0.38 -28.50 6.87
N SER A 170 -0.83 -29.73 6.56
CA SER A 170 -2.24 -30.07 6.51
C SER A 170 -2.93 -29.71 7.84
N PRO A 171 -4.19 -29.25 7.83
CA PRO A 171 -4.91 -28.92 9.04
C PRO A 171 -5.50 -30.18 9.66
N GLY A 172 -5.33 -30.34 10.98
CA GLY A 172 -6.22 -31.16 11.80
C GLY A 172 -5.53 -32.11 12.78
N SER A 173 -5.56 -31.76 14.07
CA SER A 173 -6.40 -32.48 15.05
C SER A 173 -6.36 -31.75 16.41
N PRO A 174 -7.49 -31.62 17.13
CA PRO A 174 -7.52 -30.97 18.44
C PRO A 174 -7.10 -31.97 19.53
N ALA A 175 -6.16 -31.61 20.39
CA ALA A 175 -5.84 -32.40 21.57
C ALA A 175 -5.65 -31.50 22.81
N ALA A 176 -6.69 -31.54 23.64
CA ALA A 176 -6.73 -31.44 25.09
C ALA A 176 -5.61 -30.65 25.81
N ALA A 177 -6.02 -29.53 26.39
CA ALA A 177 -5.34 -28.96 27.55
C ALA A 177 -5.62 -29.82 28.80
N ARG A 178 -4.56 -30.17 29.52
CA ARG A 178 -4.55 -30.27 30.98
C ARG A 178 -3.81 -29.05 31.51
#